data_AF-A0A524JPD0-F1
#
_entry.id   AF-A0A524JPD0-F1
#
_cell.length_a   1.000
_cell.length_b   1.000
_cell.length_c   1.000
_cell.angle_alpha   90.00
_cell.angle_beta   90.00
_cell.angle_gamma   90.00
#
_symmetry.space_group_name_H-M   'P 1'
#
loop_
_entity.id
_entity.type
_entity.pdbx_description
1 polymer ?
#
loop_
_entity_poly.entity_id
_entity_poly.type
_entity_poly.pdbx_seq_one_letter_code
_entity_poly.pdbx_strand_id
1 'polypeptide(L)' 'TGETDLPGRMIGAIDVHDRFSFVDVPQTSAASVIEVMNRCQIKGHPVFIKPAKDKGGKKWEQVVQ' A
#
# COMPACT_ATOMS: atom_id res chain seq x y z
N THR A 1 3.20 -19.19 -2.95
CA THR A 1 2.20 -18.36 -3.66
C THR A 1 1.95 -17.15 -2.80
N GLY A 2 2.21 -15.94 -3.31
CA GLY A 2 2.02 -14.71 -2.55
C GLY A 2 0.54 -14.50 -2.24
N GLU A 3 0.22 -14.06 -1.04
CA GLU A 3 -1.15 -14.05 -0.48
C GLU A 3 -2.17 -13.31 -1.35
N THR A 4 -1.75 -12.39 -2.21
CA THR A 4 -2.62 -11.50 -3.01
C THR A 4 -2.67 -11.82 -4.50
N ASP A 5 -2.04 -12.91 -4.97
CA ASP A 5 -1.80 -13.19 -6.41
C ASP A 5 -1.09 -12.03 -7.17
N LEU A 6 -0.66 -10.99 -6.46
CA LEU A 6 0.08 -9.89 -7.04
C LEU A 6 1.57 -10.23 -7.07
N PRO A 7 2.24 -10.03 -8.22
CA PRO A 7 3.69 -10.10 -8.24
C PRO A 7 4.22 -9.01 -7.31
N GLY A 8 5.13 -9.35 -6.40
CA GLY A 8 5.74 -8.37 -5.47
C GLY A 8 6.45 -7.20 -6.15
N ARG A 9 6.70 -7.28 -7.47
CA ARG A 9 7.20 -6.20 -8.33
C ARG A 9 6.14 -5.16 -8.72
N MET A 10 4.86 -5.54 -8.69
CA MET A 10 3.72 -4.66 -8.96
C MET A 10 3.36 -3.81 -7.73
N ILE A 11 3.80 -4.26 -6.54
CA ILE A 11 3.81 -3.42 -5.36
C ILE A 11 4.96 -2.42 -5.52
N GLY A 12 4.60 -1.14 -5.61
CA GLY A 12 5.50 -0.04 -5.91
C GLY A 12 6.31 0.40 -4.69
N ALA A 13 6.44 1.71 -4.49
CA ALA A 13 7.12 2.26 -3.33
C ALA A 13 6.43 1.81 -2.02
N ILE A 14 7.24 1.37 -1.07
CA ILE A 14 6.78 1.02 0.29
C ILE A 14 7.43 2.02 1.24
N ASP A 15 6.59 2.83 1.89
CA ASP A 15 7.02 3.73 2.96
C ASP A 15 6.68 3.10 4.31
N VAL A 16 7.70 2.74 5.08
CA VAL A 16 7.55 2.09 6.37
C VAL A 16 7.63 3.13 7.48
N HIS A 17 6.58 3.23 8.29
CA HIS A 17 6.57 3.99 9.53
C HIS A 17 6.46 3.06 10.74
N ASP A 18 6.70 3.58 11.94
CA ASP A 18 6.67 2.79 13.18
C ASP A 18 5.33 2.11 13.46
N ARG A 19 4.21 2.66 12.94
CA ARG A 19 2.85 2.18 13.25
C ARG A 19 2.03 1.73 12.03
N PHE A 20 2.46 2.08 10.83
CA PHE A 20 1.77 1.73 9.59
C PHE A 20 2.76 1.78 8.42
N SER A 21 2.40 1.15 7.32
CA SER A 21 3.18 1.24 6.08
C SER A 21 2.27 1.67 4.95
N PHE A 22 2.77 2.53 4.08
CA PHE A 22 2.13 2.83 2.81
C PHE A 22 2.72 1.94 1.74
N VAL A 23 1.85 1.47 0.87
CA VAL A 23 2.19 0.53 -0.20
C VAL A 23 1.50 1.05 -1.44
N ASP A 24 2.29 1.35 -2.47
CA ASP A 24 1.76 1.74 -3.76
C ASP A 24 1.27 0.51 -4.54
N VAL A 25 0.04 0.56 -5.04
CA VAL A 25 -0.65 -0.57 -5.67
C VAL A 25 -1.47 -0.05 -6.84
N PRO A 26 -1.46 -0.73 -8.01
CA PRO A 26 -2.25 -0.31 -9.15
C PRO A 26 -3.74 -0.37 -8.85
N GLN A 27 -4.46 0.62 -9.37
CA GLN A 27 -5.88 0.85 -9.08
C GLN A 27 -6.77 -0.34 -9.48
N THR A 28 -6.40 -1.07 -10.54
CA THR A 28 -7.11 -2.28 -11.00
C THR A 28 -7.10 -3.41 -9.97
N SER A 29 -6.07 -3.45 -9.12
CA SER A 29 -5.83 -4.53 -8.16
C SER A 29 -6.11 -4.11 -6.71
N ALA A 30 -6.27 -2.82 -6.45
CA ALA A 30 -6.43 -2.25 -5.11
C ALA A 30 -7.60 -2.89 -4.33
N ALA A 31 -8.75 -3.09 -4.98
CA ALA A 31 -9.92 -3.70 -4.34
C ALA A 31 -9.66 -5.14 -3.89
N SER A 32 -9.01 -5.93 -4.74
CA SER A 32 -8.69 -7.34 -4.45
C SER A 32 -7.66 -7.46 -3.32
N VAL A 33 -6.64 -6.58 -3.31
CA VAL A 33 -5.64 -6.54 -2.23
C VAL A 33 -6.28 -6.21 -0.90
N ILE A 34 -7.16 -5.21 -0.86
CA ILE A 34 -7.85 -4.81 0.38
C ILE A 34 -8.67 -6.00 0.89
N GLU A 35 -9.40 -6.71 0.03
CA GLU A 35 -10.23 -7.84 0.45
C GLU A 35 -9.40 -9.01 0.99
N VAL A 36 -8.31 -9.36 0.30
CA VAL A 36 -7.40 -10.44 0.71
C VAL A 36 -6.68 -10.07 2.00
N MET A 37 -6.02 -8.90 2.05
CA MET A 37 -5.21 -8.51 3.20
C MET A 37 -6.04 -8.31 4.45
N ASN A 38 -7.30 -7.88 4.34
CA ASN A 38 -8.20 -7.73 5.49
C ASN A 38 -8.54 -9.09 6.16
N ARG A 39 -8.28 -10.22 5.49
CA ARG A 39 -8.41 -11.57 6.04
C ARG A 39 -7.07 -12.19 6.47
N CYS A 40 -5.96 -11.54 6.13
CA CYS A 40 -4.61 -12.00 6.45
C CYS A 40 -4.15 -11.55 7.83
N GLN A 41 -3.09 -12.19 8.29
CA GLN A 41 -2.42 -11.88 9.55
C GLN A 41 -0.92 -11.76 9.29
N ILE A 42 -0.31 -10.66 9.73
CA ILE A 42 1.16 -10.51 9.68
C ILE A 42 1.70 -10.87 11.05
N LYS A 43 2.54 -11.91 11.11
CA LYS A 43 3.14 -12.42 12.36
C LYS A 43 2.10 -12.76 13.45
N GLY A 44 0.96 -13.33 13.05
CA GLY A 44 -0.12 -13.72 13.97
C GLY A 44 -0.99 -12.56 14.47
N HIS A 45 -0.74 -11.33 14.00
CA HIS A 45 -1.59 -10.19 14.28
C HIS A 45 -2.47 -9.86 13.06
N PRO A 46 -3.80 -9.72 13.23
CA PRO A 46 -4.67 -9.31 12.14
C PRO A 46 -4.26 -7.93 11.65
N VAL A 47 -4.13 -7.81 10.33
CA VAL A 47 -3.78 -6.52 9.72
C VAL A 47 -5.01 -5.81 9.25
N PHE A 48 -5.02 -4.51 9.50
CA PHE A 48 -6.13 -3.65 9.12
C PHE A 48 -5.67 -2.70 8.02
N ILE A 49 -6.21 -2.88 6.82
CA ILE A 49 -5.84 -2.12 5.62
C ILE A 49 -6.93 -1.10 5.27
N LYS A 50 -6.52 0.10 4.85
CA LYS A 50 -7.39 1.16 4.35
C LYS A 50 -6.75 1.81 3.12
N PRO A 51 -7.55 2.32 2.17
CA PRO A 51 -7.05 3.22 1.15
C PRO A 51 -6.30 4.38 1.82
N ALA A 52 -5.06 4.62 1.39
CA ALA A 52 -4.31 5.77 1.87
C ALA A 52 -5.06 7.04 1.44
N LYS A 53 -5.32 7.94 2.38
CA LYS A 53 -5.78 9.29 2.01
C LYS A 53 -4.60 9.98 1.37
N ASP A 54 -4.73 10.29 0.08
CA ASP A 54 -3.78 11.11 -0.66
C ASP A 54 -3.48 12.36 0.17
N LYS A 55 -2.30 12.42 0.78
CA LYS A 55 -1.78 13.71 1.24
C LYS A 55 -1.32 14.38 -0.03
N GLY A 56 -2.25 15.13 -0.64
CA GLY A 56 -2.06 15.95 -1.83
C GLY A 56 -0.59 16.22 -2.07
N GLY A 57 -0.02 15.48 -3.03
CA GLY A 57 1.40 15.50 -3.32
C GLY A 57 1.86 16.95 -3.40
N LYS A 58 2.63 17.41 -2.41
CA LYS A 58 3.42 18.62 -2.59
C LYS A 58 4.43 18.29 -3.68
N LYS A 59 4.06 18.64 -4.90
CA LYS A 59 4.91 18.71 -6.07
C LYS A 59 6.08 19.63 -5.70
N TRP A 60 7.21 19.02 -5.35
CA TRP A 60 8.46 19.69 -5.03
C TRP A 60 9.17 20.22 -6.30
N GLU A 61 8.53 20.12 -7.46
CA GLU A 61 9.00 20.64 -8.75
C GLU A 61 8.78 22.15 -8.97
N GLN A 62 8.30 22.93 -7.99
CA GLN A 62 8.10 24.39 -8.18
C GLN A 62 9.02 25.30 -7.36
N VAL A 63 10.02 24.79 -6.64
CA VAL A 63 11.02 25.64 -5.93
C VAL A 63 12.34 25.79 -6.69
N VAL A 64 12.36 25.50 -7.99
CA VAL A 64 13.49 25.80 -8.87
C VAL A 64 13.01 26.65 -10.04
N GLN A 65 12.77 27.93 -9.77
CA GLN A 65 12.93 29.04 -10.71
C GLN A 65 12.99 30.37 -9.97
#